data_AF-A0A0S7YIP7-F1
#
_entry.id   AF-A0A0S7YIP7-F1
#
_cell.length_a   1.000
_cell.length_b   1.000
_cell.length_c   1.000
_cell.angle_alpha   90.00
_cell.angle_beta   90.00
_cell.angle_gamma   90.00
#
_symmetry.space_group_name_H-M   'P 1'
#
loop_
_entity.id
_entity.type
_entity.pdbx_description
1 polymer ?
#
loop_
_entity_poly.entity_id
_entity_poly.type
_entity_poly.pdbx_seq_one_letter_code
_entity_poly.pdbx_strand_id
1 'polypeptide(L)'
;MSDRPTSRHGVSRRGAFTIVELLATLALACMVLPVVVHGILLCLDTAAHARHVAQAAALAQSKMAELVATGQWYDAELEGDFGDSWPEYRWFTSSGTALGGTAP
;
A
#
# COMPACT_ATOMS: atom_id res chain seq x y z
N MET A 1 -52.58 44.09 -35.88
CA MET A 1 -51.53 43.34 -36.61
C MET A 1 -50.60 42.77 -35.54
N SER A 2 -50.75 41.49 -35.19
CA SER A 2 -50.02 40.87 -34.06
C SER A 2 -49.37 39.61 -34.58
N ASP A 3 -48.07 39.69 -34.86
CA ASP A 3 -47.27 38.55 -35.26
C ASP A 3 -46.97 37.70 -34.03
N ARG A 4 -47.59 36.52 -33.97
CA ARG A 4 -47.20 35.48 -33.02
C ARG A 4 -46.00 34.72 -33.58
N PRO A 5 -44.83 34.75 -32.94
CA PRO A 5 -43.78 33.82 -33.30
C PRO A 5 -44.22 32.42 -32.87
N THR A 6 -44.53 31.56 -33.84
CA THR A 6 -44.71 30.14 -33.61
C THR A 6 -43.33 29.51 -33.41
N SER A 7 -42.90 29.46 -32.14
CA SER A 7 -41.67 28.78 -31.76
C SER A 7 -41.83 27.29 -32.03
N ARG A 8 -41.30 26.83 -33.17
CA ARG A 8 -41.12 25.41 -33.48
C ARG A 8 -40.16 24.82 -32.45
N HIS A 9 -40.72 24.20 -31.42
CA HIS A 9 -39.96 23.35 -30.52
C HIS A 9 -39.47 22.14 -31.33
N GLY A 10 -38.22 22.22 -31.79
CA GLY A 10 -37.52 21.04 -32.30
C GLY A 10 -37.43 20.03 -31.17
N VAL A 11 -38.18 18.94 -31.28
CA VAL A 11 -38.02 17.79 -30.40
C VAL A 11 -36.59 17.31 -30.59
N SER A 12 -35.74 17.59 -29.59
CA SER A 12 -34.39 17.05 -29.57
C SER A 12 -34.53 15.54 -29.56
N ARG A 13 -34.10 14.91 -30.67
CA ARG A 13 -34.00 13.46 -30.79
C ARG A 13 -32.97 13.02 -29.76
N ARG A 14 -33.42 12.74 -28.53
CA ARG A 14 -32.64 11.99 -27.55
C ARG A 14 -32.41 10.63 -28.18
N GLY A 15 -31.21 10.45 -28.74
CA GLY A 15 -30.81 9.21 -29.38
C GLY A 15 -30.93 8.08 -28.37
N ALA A 16 -31.70 7.06 -28.73
CA ALA A 16 -31.66 5.79 -28.02
C ALA A 16 -30.25 5.19 -28.17
N PHE A 17 -29.77 4.50 -27.12
CA PHE A 17 -28.48 3.81 -27.14
C PHE A 17 -28.41 2.85 -28.33
N THR A 18 -27.38 3.00 -29.15
CA THR A 18 -27.14 2.08 -30.26
C THR A 18 -26.50 0.79 -29.74
N ILE A 19 -26.73 -0.33 -30.41
CA ILE A 19 -26.07 -1.61 -30.06
C ILE A 19 -24.54 -1.44 -30.10
N VAL A 20 -24.03 -0.66 -31.07
CA VAL A 20 -22.58 -0.41 -31.23
C VAL A 20 -21.99 0.30 -30.01
N GLU A 21 -22.71 1.24 -29.42
CA GLU A 21 -22.25 1.95 -28.22
C GLU A 21 -22.17 1.02 -27.00
N LEU A 22 -23.17 0.15 -26.82
CA LEU A 22 -23.13 -0.85 -25.75
C LEU A 22 -21.97 -1.84 -25.95
N LEU A 23 -21.72 -2.28 -27.19
CA LEU A 23 -20.59 -3.16 -27.48
C LEU A 23 -19.25 -2.47 -27.22
N ALA A 24 -19.12 -1.19 -27.58
CA ALA A 24 -17.91 -0.41 -27.31
C ALA A 24 -17.68 -0.22 -25.80
N THR A 25 -18.73 0.09 -25.04
CA THR A 25 -18.62 0.25 -23.57
C THR A 25 -18.28 -1.06 -22.87
N LEU A 26 -18.87 -2.19 -23.27
CA LEU A 26 -18.53 -3.50 -22.73
C LEU A 26 -17.11 -3.91 -23.09
N ALA A 27 -16.67 -3.70 -24.34
CA ALA A 27 -15.30 -3.97 -24.76
C ALA A 27 -14.29 -3.13 -23.96
N LEU A 28 -14.59 -1.85 -23.75
CA LEU A 28 -13.78 -0.97 -22.92
C LEU A 28 -13.75 -1.45 -21.46
N ALA A 29 -14.91 -1.80 -20.89
CA ALA A 29 -15.00 -2.32 -19.52
C ALA A 29 -14.20 -3.62 -19.34
N CYS A 30 -14.25 -4.54 -20.31
CA CYS A 30 -13.46 -5.77 -20.29
C CYS A 30 -11.95 -5.52 -20.25
N MET A 31 -11.48 -4.40 -20.82
CA MET A 31 -10.07 -4.03 -20.78
C MET A 31 -9.72 -3.27 -19.49
N VAL A 32 -10.57 -2.33 -19.07
CA VAL A 32 -10.27 -1.42 -17.95
C VAL A 32 -10.42 -2.09 -16.60
N LEU A 33 -11.48 -2.89 -16.40
CA LEU A 33 -11.76 -3.54 -15.12
C LEU A 33 -10.60 -4.39 -14.59
N PRO A 34 -9.99 -5.32 -15.36
CA PRO A 34 -8.86 -6.10 -14.85
C PRO A 34 -7.66 -5.21 -14.50
N VAL A 35 -7.37 -4.19 -15.30
CA VAL A 35 -6.25 -3.27 -15.03
C VAL A 35 -6.45 -2.51 -13.71
N VAL A 36 -7.67 -2.03 -13.45
CA VAL A 36 -8.01 -1.36 -12.19
C VAL A 36 -7.90 -2.30 -11.00
N VAL A 37 -8.42 -3.52 -11.10
CA VAL A 37 -8.33 -4.52 -10.03
C VAL A 37 -6.86 -4.90 -9.75
N HIS A 38 -6.04 -5.10 -10.78
CA HIS A 38 -4.61 -5.34 -10.62
C HIS A 38 -3.91 -4.19 -9.88
N GLY A 39 -4.23 -2.94 -10.23
CA GLY A 39 -3.71 -1.78 -9.53
C GLY A 39 -4.10 -1.76 -8.05
N ILE A 40 -5.36 -2.05 -7.73
CA ILE A 40 -5.84 -2.13 -6.33
C ILE A 40 -5.12 -3.23 -5.56
N LEU A 41 -4.98 -4.42 -6.15
CA LEU A 41 -4.31 -5.56 -5.50
C LEU A 41 -2.82 -5.27 -5.22
N LEU A 42 -2.13 -4.60 -6.15
CA LEU A 42 -0.73 -4.20 -5.95
C LEU A 42 -0.58 -3.20 -4.79
N CYS A 43 -1.46 -2.20 -4.71
CA CYS A 43 -1.48 -1.27 -3.59
C CYS A 43 -1.76 -1.97 -2.26
N LEU A 44 -2.62 -2.99 -2.26
CA LEU A 44 -2.97 -3.71 -1.04
C LEU A 44 -1.81 -4.60 -0.55
N ASP A 45 -1.13 -5.28 -1.47
CA ASP A 45 0.07 -6.08 -1.19
C ASP A 45 1.19 -5.23 -0.58
N THR A 46 1.50 -4.10 -1.23
CA THR A 46 2.52 -3.16 -0.74
C THR A 46 2.16 -2.55 0.61
N ALA A 47 0.87 -2.25 0.86
CA ALA A 47 0.41 -1.78 2.16
C ALA A 47 0.54 -2.84 3.26
N ALA A 48 0.22 -4.10 2.96
CA ALA A 48 0.41 -5.22 3.88
C ALA A 48 1.90 -5.41 4.23
N HIS A 49 2.77 -5.35 3.22
CA HIS A 49 4.22 -5.41 3.41
C HIS A 49 4.74 -4.25 4.26
N ALA A 50 4.33 -3.02 3.95
CA ALA A 50 4.70 -1.83 4.72
C ALA A 50 4.26 -1.94 6.19
N ARG A 51 3.07 -2.46 6.45
CA ARG A 51 2.57 -2.70 7.81
C ARG A 51 3.43 -3.73 8.55
N HIS A 52 3.77 -4.85 7.90
CA HIS A 52 4.63 -5.87 8.48
C HIS A 52 6.01 -5.31 8.86
N VAL A 53 6.62 -4.51 7.97
CA VAL A 53 7.91 -3.84 8.23
C VAL A 53 7.80 -2.81 9.36
N ALA A 54 6.71 -2.02 9.39
CA ALA A 54 6.48 -1.06 10.46
C ALA A 54 6.33 -1.73 11.84
N GLN A 55 5.64 -2.88 11.90
CA GLN A 55 5.53 -3.70 13.10
C GLN A 55 6.89 -4.26 13.52
N ALA A 56 7.67 -4.81 12.59
CA ALA A 56 9.04 -5.27 12.86
C ALA A 56 9.91 -4.15 13.44
N ALA A 57 9.83 -2.94 12.86
CA ALA A 57 10.57 -1.77 13.33
C ALA A 57 10.15 -1.35 14.74
N ALA A 58 8.85 -1.32 15.04
CA ALA A 58 8.35 -0.99 16.36
C ALA A 58 8.80 -2.03 17.41
N LEU A 59 8.74 -3.32 17.08
CA LEU A 59 9.22 -4.40 17.94
C LEU A 59 10.74 -4.31 18.17
N ALA A 60 11.52 -4.04 17.12
CA ALA A 60 12.97 -3.84 17.23
C ALA A 60 13.31 -2.64 18.13
N GLN A 61 12.60 -1.51 17.98
CA GLN A 61 12.76 -0.35 18.86
C GLN A 61 12.46 -0.68 20.32
N SER A 62 11.39 -1.43 20.58
CA SER A 62 11.05 -1.89 21.92
C SER A 62 12.16 -2.77 22.52
N LYS A 63 12.69 -3.72 21.75
CA LYS A 63 13.79 -4.58 22.22
C LYS A 63 15.09 -3.82 22.43
N MET A 64 15.41 -2.87 21.55
CA MET A 64 16.56 -2.01 21.73
C MET A 64 16.46 -1.21 23.04
N ALA A 65 15.29 -0.64 23.35
CA ALA A 65 15.07 0.07 24.61
C ALA A 65 15.24 -0.85 25.83
N GLU A 66 14.77 -2.10 25.75
CA GLU A 66 14.94 -3.11 26.80
C GLU A 66 16.42 -3.47 27.01
N LEU A 67 17.17 -3.74 25.93
CA LEU A 67 18.60 -4.05 26.01
C LEU A 67 19.44 -2.87 26.54
N VAL A 68 19.06 -1.63 26.19
CA VAL A 68 19.69 -0.42 26.72
C VAL A 68 19.40 -0.28 28.22
N ALA A 69 18.15 -0.48 28.65
CA ALA A 69 17.76 -0.36 30.06
C ALA A 69 18.38 -1.44 30.96
N THR A 70 18.55 -2.65 30.44
CA THR A 70 19.18 -3.79 31.16
C THR A 70 20.71 -3.76 31.12
N GLY A 71 21.30 -2.89 30.29
CA GLY A 71 22.75 -2.82 30.09
C GLY A 71 23.32 -3.94 29.21
N GLN A 72 22.47 -4.80 28.63
CA GLN A 72 22.87 -5.92 27.78
C GLN A 72 23.17 -5.51 26.34
N TRP A 73 22.97 -4.25 25.97
CA TRP A 73 23.25 -3.71 24.64
C TRP A 73 24.72 -3.86 24.19
N TYR A 74 25.66 -4.03 25.12
CA TYR A 74 27.09 -4.22 24.84
C TYR A 74 27.46 -5.68 24.52
N ASP A 75 26.56 -6.63 24.79
CA ASP A 75 26.82 -8.04 24.50
C ASP A 75 26.83 -8.26 22.99
N ALA A 76 27.81 -9.00 22.49
CA ALA A 76 28.22 -8.90 21.09
C ALA A 76 27.20 -9.48 20.12
N GLU A 77 26.51 -10.55 20.51
CA GLU A 77 25.52 -11.25 19.70
C GLU A 77 24.43 -11.81 20.61
N LEU A 78 23.23 -11.25 20.53
CA LEU A 78 22.03 -11.79 21.19
C LEU A 78 20.97 -12.04 20.12
N GLU A 79 20.26 -13.14 20.24
CA GLU A 79 19.13 -13.47 19.37
C GLU A 79 17.97 -14.03 20.19
N GLY A 80 16.76 -13.90 19.67
CA GLY A 80 15.58 -14.42 20.31
C GLY A 80 14.31 -14.17 19.52
N ASP A 81 13.21 -14.66 20.05
CA ASP A 81 11.87 -14.38 19.54
C ASP A 81 11.14 -13.36 20.43
N PHE A 82 9.93 -13.03 20.01
CA PHE A 82 9.00 -12.18 20.75
C PHE A 82 7.89 -13.01 21.43
N GLY A 83 8.10 -14.32 21.60
CA GLY A 83 7.14 -15.27 22.14
C GLY A 83 5.87 -15.48 21.32
N ASP A 84 4.86 -16.11 21.92
CA ASP A 84 3.60 -16.51 21.27
C ASP A 84 2.75 -15.33 20.76
N SER A 85 3.05 -14.10 21.20
CA SER A 85 2.34 -12.90 20.76
C SER A 85 2.71 -12.50 19.33
N TRP A 86 3.90 -12.90 18.87
CA TRP A 86 4.50 -12.47 17.61
C TRP A 86 5.35 -13.59 16.99
N PRO A 87 4.76 -14.74 16.65
CA PRO A 87 5.49 -15.93 16.22
C PRO A 87 6.22 -15.74 14.87
N GLU A 88 5.78 -14.78 14.06
CA GLU A 88 6.36 -14.43 12.76
C GLU A 88 7.60 -13.52 12.86
N TYR A 89 7.90 -12.98 14.05
CA TYR A 89 9.01 -12.04 14.25
C TYR A 89 10.13 -12.66 15.09
N ARG A 90 11.37 -12.50 14.63
CA ARG A 90 12.61 -12.84 15.34
C ARG A 90 13.51 -11.62 15.39
N TRP A 91 14.28 -11.47 16.46
CA TRP A 91 15.26 -10.40 16.58
C TRP A 91 16.67 -10.97 16.75
N PHE A 92 17.65 -10.21 16.29
CA PHE A 92 19.06 -10.43 16.53
C PHE A 92 19.72 -9.06 16.74
N THR A 93 20.78 -9.00 17.54
CA THR A 93 21.63 -7.83 17.71
C THR A 93 23.06 -8.24 17.41
N SER A 94 23.83 -7.30 16.87
CA SER A 94 25.26 -7.43 16.67
C SER A 94 25.91 -6.14 17.14
N SER A 95 26.91 -6.24 18.01
CA SER A 95 27.69 -5.08 18.41
C SER A 95 28.56 -4.64 17.23
N GLY A 96 28.14 -3.57 16.54
CA GLY A 96 28.96 -2.94 15.51
C GLY A 96 30.23 -2.39 16.14
N THR A 97 31.34 -3.10 15.96
CA THR A 97 32.66 -2.55 16.29
C THR A 97 32.91 -1.42 15.31
N ALA A 98 32.67 -0.18 15.76
CA ALA A 98 33.06 0.99 15.01
C ALA A 98 34.56 0.86 14.73
N LEU A 99 34.95 0.75 13.45
CA LEU A 99 36.34 0.80 13.01
C LEU A 99 36.90 2.19 13.33
N GLY A 100 37.27 2.39 14.59
CA GLY A 100 37.92 3.57 15.13
C GLY A 100 39.34 3.23 15.53
N GLY A 101 40.27 3.43 14.60
CA GLY A 101 41.68 3.78 14.84
C GLY A 101 42.55 2.81 15.64
N THR A 102 43.33 1.99 14.93
CA THR A 102 44.76 1.82 15.20
C THR A 102 45.45 1.36 13.90
N ALA A 103 46.05 2.31 13.19
CA ALA A 103 47.18 2.00 12.31
C ALA A 103 48.46 2.36 13.10
N PRO A 104 49.50 1.51 13.06
CA PRO A 104 50.71 1.65 13.87
C PRO A 104 51.57 2.87 13.50
#